data_AF-A0A099ZBY2-F1
#
_entry.id   AF-A0A099ZBY2-F1
#
_cell.length_a   1.000
_cell.length_b   1.000
_cell.length_c   1.000
_cell.angle_alpha   90.00
_cell.angle_beta   90.00
_cell.angle_gamma   90.00
#
_symmetry.space_group_name_H-M   'P 1'
#
loop_
_entity.id
_entity.type
_entity.pdbx_description
1 polymer ?
#
loop_
_entity_poly.entity_id
_entity_poly.type
_entity_poly.pdbx_seq_one_letter_code
_entity_poly.pdbx_strand_id
1 'polypeptide(L)'
;AKRGSQKPKQEETKKRWRPRPPLLSKPVDDVYLTWYYERPSYDVDVAVGMLKKFQELDFTYPKQYVYVNVTLDMSLQKKKKKVEQFASIVQLPYRFTDEMNKVLVFTENKEEAEIAQQNGAALVGGVELIKWILEDEIKMDFYVAVPEIMPKLIPLKGKLRRKYPSARRNSMGQDIPKMLQFFKEGLEYAVQDEHLIKTRIARVSLCTKFLILSL
;
A
#
# COMPACT_ATOMS: atom_id res chain seq x y z
N ALA A 1 -35.42 36.77 46.17
CA ALA A 1 -35.44 35.62 45.24
C ALA A 1 -34.07 35.43 44.60
N LYS A 2 -33.33 34.38 44.97
CA LYS A 2 -32.15 33.90 44.22
C LYS A 2 -32.27 32.38 44.14
N ARG A 3 -32.73 31.89 42.97
CA ARG A 3 -32.81 30.47 42.65
C ARG A 3 -31.39 29.97 42.35
N GLY A 4 -30.82 29.18 43.27
CA GLY A 4 -29.60 28.43 43.02
C GLY A 4 -29.93 27.16 42.26
N SER A 5 -29.58 27.11 40.98
CA SER A 5 -29.78 25.97 40.09
C SER A 5 -28.99 24.74 40.57
N GLN A 6 -29.68 23.72 41.09
CA GLN A 6 -29.13 22.38 41.20
C GLN A 6 -29.01 21.78 39.80
N LYS A 7 -27.79 21.70 39.26
CA LYS A 7 -27.49 20.85 38.10
C LYS A 7 -27.46 19.40 38.57
N PRO A 8 -28.20 18.47 37.96
CA PRO A 8 -28.07 17.06 38.29
C PRO A 8 -26.72 16.55 37.79
N LYS A 9 -25.96 15.89 38.67
CA LYS A 9 -24.80 15.09 38.28
C LYS A 9 -25.29 14.00 37.33
N GLN A 10 -24.95 14.10 36.05
CA GLN A 10 -25.07 12.98 35.12
C GLN A 10 -24.08 11.92 35.58
N GLU A 11 -24.61 10.88 36.19
CA GLU A 11 -23.88 9.67 36.52
C GLU A 11 -23.57 8.97 35.19
N GLU A 12 -22.36 9.17 34.67
CA GLU A 12 -21.84 8.40 33.55
C GLU A 12 -21.81 6.92 33.96
N THR A 13 -22.88 6.21 33.61
CA THR A 13 -22.95 4.77 33.71
C THR A 13 -21.89 4.19 32.78
N LYS A 14 -20.73 3.86 33.36
CA LYS A 14 -19.69 3.07 32.71
C LYS A 14 -20.35 1.79 32.19
N LYS A 15 -20.63 1.73 30.88
CA LYS A 15 -21.18 0.54 30.22
C LYS A 15 -20.26 -0.64 30.56
N ARG A 16 -20.72 -1.54 31.43
CA ARG A 16 -20.01 -2.77 31.78
C ARG A 16 -19.73 -3.51 30.48
N TRP A 17 -18.46 -3.60 30.10
CA TRP A 17 -18.03 -4.39 28.95
C TRP A 17 -18.33 -5.85 29.26
N ARG A 18 -19.39 -6.40 28.67
CA ARG A 18 -19.67 -7.83 28.73
C ARG A 18 -18.78 -8.51 27.68
N PRO A 19 -17.98 -9.52 28.04
CA PRO A 19 -17.25 -10.29 27.04
C PRO A 19 -18.26 -10.86 26.05
N ARG A 20 -17.99 -10.70 24.75
CA ARG A 20 -18.83 -11.34 23.74
C ARG A 20 -18.66 -12.85 23.90
N PRO A 21 -19.74 -13.65 23.84
CA PRO A 21 -19.61 -15.10 23.82
C PRO A 21 -18.71 -15.53 22.64
N PRO A 22 -17.98 -16.65 22.78
CA PRO A 22 -17.18 -17.19 21.69
C PRO A 22 -18.06 -17.45 20.47
N LEU A 23 -17.47 -17.30 19.28
CA LEU A 23 -18.17 -17.56 18.02
C LEU A 23 -18.45 -19.05 17.88
N LEU A 24 -19.60 -19.39 17.31
CA LEU A 24 -19.99 -20.75 16.97
C LEU A 24 -19.29 -21.18 15.67
N SER A 25 -19.05 -22.48 15.49
CA SER A 25 -18.31 -23.00 14.33
C SER A 25 -19.13 -22.98 13.05
N LYS A 26 -20.07 -23.93 12.89
CA LYS A 26 -20.94 -24.03 11.71
C LYS A 26 -22.41 -23.84 12.12
N PRO A 27 -23.19 -23.09 11.32
CA PRO A 27 -24.62 -22.95 11.54
C PRO A 27 -25.32 -24.29 11.29
N VAL A 28 -26.30 -24.61 12.14
CA VAL A 28 -27.15 -25.80 12.03
C VAL A 28 -28.42 -25.48 11.24
N ASP A 29 -28.95 -24.27 11.44
CA ASP A 29 -30.18 -23.82 10.80
C ASP A 29 -29.91 -23.19 9.43
N ASP A 30 -30.91 -23.26 8.55
CA ASP A 30 -30.86 -22.66 7.21
C ASP A 30 -30.77 -21.12 7.26
N VAL A 31 -31.35 -20.51 8.30
CA VAL A 31 -31.32 -19.07 8.54
C VAL A 31 -30.59 -18.80 9.83
N TYR A 32 -29.44 -18.15 9.71
CA TYR A 32 -28.57 -17.85 10.85
C TYR A 32 -27.97 -16.45 10.72
N LEU A 33 -27.59 -15.88 11.86
CA LEU A 33 -26.98 -14.56 11.94
C LEU A 33 -25.45 -14.70 11.83
N THR A 34 -24.88 -14.25 10.71
CA THR A 34 -23.46 -14.44 10.35
C THR A 34 -22.47 -13.98 11.41
N TRP A 35 -22.79 -12.95 12.20
CA TRP A 35 -21.86 -12.41 13.22
C TRP A 35 -21.71 -13.29 14.46
N TYR A 36 -22.56 -14.30 14.67
CA TYR A 36 -22.41 -15.26 15.78
C TYR A 36 -21.49 -16.43 15.41
N TYR A 37 -21.10 -16.55 14.16
CA TYR A 37 -20.29 -17.67 13.66
C TYR A 37 -18.90 -17.20 13.25
N GLU A 38 -17.95 -18.13 13.33
CA GLU A 38 -16.60 -17.92 12.79
C GLU A 38 -16.67 -17.72 11.28
N ARG A 39 -15.94 -16.74 10.77
CA ARG A 39 -15.88 -16.51 9.32
C ARG A 39 -15.15 -17.69 8.68
N PRO A 40 -15.71 -18.30 7.62
CA PRO A 40 -15.04 -19.39 6.94
C PRO A 40 -13.72 -18.89 6.33
N SER A 41 -12.66 -19.68 6.51
CA SER A 41 -11.41 -19.53 5.77
C SER A 41 -11.42 -20.46 4.56
N TYR A 42 -10.89 -19.98 3.45
CA TYR A 42 -10.80 -20.72 2.20
C TYR A 42 -9.36 -20.74 1.71
N ASP A 43 -8.98 -21.84 1.05
CA ASP A 43 -7.74 -21.88 0.29
C ASP A 43 -7.79 -20.92 -0.90
N VAL A 44 -6.62 -20.47 -1.34
CA VAL A 44 -6.47 -19.47 -2.40
C VAL A 44 -7.20 -19.89 -3.67
N ASP A 45 -7.05 -21.16 -4.08
CA ASP A 45 -7.68 -21.69 -5.30
C ASP A 45 -9.20 -21.61 -5.25
N VAL A 46 -9.79 -21.99 -4.10
CA VAL A 46 -11.22 -21.97 -3.86
C VAL A 46 -11.73 -20.53 -3.82
N ALA A 47 -11.01 -19.64 -3.12
CA ALA A 47 -11.36 -18.23 -3.00
C ALA A 47 -11.38 -17.52 -4.37
N VAL A 48 -10.38 -17.77 -5.23
CA VAL A 48 -10.33 -17.21 -6.58
C VAL A 48 -11.48 -17.76 -7.44
N GLY A 49 -11.80 -19.05 -7.32
CA GLY A 49 -12.96 -19.65 -7.99
C GLY A 49 -14.28 -19.01 -7.58
N MET A 50 -14.47 -18.77 -6.28
CA MET A 50 -15.65 -18.07 -5.75
C MET A 50 -15.73 -16.62 -6.24
N LEU A 51 -14.61 -15.89 -6.24
CA LEU A 51 -14.56 -14.50 -6.66
C LEU A 51 -15.05 -14.31 -8.10
N LYS A 52 -14.67 -15.21 -9.02
CA LYS A 52 -15.13 -15.18 -10.41
C LYS A 52 -16.62 -15.47 -10.53
N LYS A 53 -17.12 -16.46 -9.79
CA LYS A 53 -18.56 -16.78 -9.75
C LYS A 53 -19.37 -15.60 -9.21
N PHE A 54 -18.90 -14.94 -8.15
CA PHE A 54 -19.58 -13.75 -7.61
C PHE A 54 -19.63 -12.62 -8.64
N GLN A 55 -18.56 -12.39 -9.39
CA GLN A 55 -18.57 -11.38 -10.45
C GLN A 55 -19.62 -11.68 -11.54
N GLU A 56 -19.83 -12.95 -11.91
CA GLU A 56 -20.87 -13.38 -12.84
C GLU A 56 -22.28 -13.23 -12.25
N LEU A 57 -22.48 -13.67 -11.00
CA LEU A 57 -23.77 -13.62 -10.31
C LEU A 57 -24.22 -12.19 -9.99
N ASP A 58 -23.27 -11.32 -9.62
CA ASP A 58 -23.53 -9.92 -9.28
C ASP A 58 -23.54 -9.02 -10.53
N PHE A 59 -23.35 -9.58 -11.73
CA PHE A 59 -23.28 -8.84 -13.01
C PHE A 59 -22.31 -7.64 -12.96
N THR A 60 -21.20 -7.79 -12.24
CA THR A 60 -20.24 -6.69 -12.01
C THR A 60 -19.30 -6.52 -13.22
N TYR A 61 -18.68 -5.34 -13.34
CA TYR A 61 -17.75 -5.04 -14.42
C TYR A 61 -16.57 -6.04 -14.51
N PRO A 62 -16.31 -6.65 -15.68
CA PRO A 62 -15.37 -7.77 -15.79
C PRO A 62 -13.89 -7.43 -15.55
N LYS A 63 -13.48 -6.18 -15.77
CA LYS A 63 -12.09 -5.73 -15.52
C LYS A 63 -11.90 -5.10 -14.13
N GLN A 64 -12.69 -5.53 -13.15
CA GLN A 64 -12.57 -5.07 -11.76
C GLN A 64 -11.22 -5.47 -11.14
N TYR A 65 -10.69 -4.63 -10.27
CA TYR A 65 -9.48 -4.92 -9.51
C TYR A 65 -9.77 -5.84 -8.31
N VAL A 66 -8.88 -6.81 -8.11
CA VAL A 66 -8.83 -7.66 -6.92
C VAL A 66 -7.94 -6.99 -5.88
N TYR A 67 -8.47 -6.87 -4.67
CA TYR A 67 -7.77 -6.28 -3.53
C TYR A 67 -7.35 -7.36 -2.56
N VAL A 68 -6.15 -7.22 -2.01
CA VAL A 68 -5.68 -7.99 -0.86
C VAL A 68 -5.63 -7.07 0.34
N ASN A 69 -6.18 -7.57 1.44
CA ASN A 69 -6.18 -6.91 2.74
C ASN A 69 -5.34 -7.76 3.69
N VAL A 70 -4.13 -7.30 4.00
CA VAL A 70 -3.24 -7.97 4.97
C VAL A 70 -3.21 -7.16 6.25
N THR A 71 -3.68 -7.75 7.35
CA THR A 71 -3.54 -7.18 8.68
C THR A 71 -2.23 -7.68 9.29
N LEU A 72 -1.33 -6.75 9.63
CA LEU A 72 -0.06 -7.07 10.24
C LEU A 72 -0.12 -6.86 11.76
N ASP A 73 0.47 -7.78 12.52
CA ASP A 73 0.79 -7.50 13.91
C ASP A 73 2.11 -6.71 13.96
N MET A 74 1.98 -5.40 14.18
CA MET A 74 3.11 -4.47 14.26
C MET A 74 3.66 -4.32 15.68
N SER A 75 3.26 -5.20 16.61
CA SER A 75 3.75 -5.22 17.98
C SER A 75 5.13 -5.89 18.05
N LEU A 76 6.10 -5.22 18.68
CA LEU A 76 7.40 -5.81 18.99
C LEU A 76 7.40 -6.37 20.41
N GLN A 77 8.22 -7.40 20.67
CA GLN A 77 8.34 -8.03 22.00
C GLN A 77 8.60 -7.02 23.13
N LYS A 78 9.26 -5.89 22.84
CA LYS A 78 9.37 -4.75 23.75
C LYS A 78 8.17 -3.82 23.56
N LYS A 79 7.20 -3.88 24.47
CA LYS A 79 5.91 -3.14 24.50
C LYS A 79 5.97 -1.62 24.20
N LYS A 80 7.14 -0.98 24.27
CA LYS A 80 7.32 0.46 24.00
C LYS A 80 7.80 0.80 22.58
N LYS A 81 8.30 -0.16 21.80
CA LYS A 81 8.70 0.07 20.40
C LYS A 81 7.59 -0.47 19.50
N LYS A 82 6.91 0.42 18.77
CA LYS A 82 6.02 0.04 17.67
C LYS A 82 6.81 0.15 16.37
N VAL A 83 6.58 -0.76 15.43
CA VAL A 83 7.12 -0.61 14.08
C VAL A 83 6.45 0.60 13.44
N GLU A 84 7.25 1.52 12.89
CA GLU A 84 6.72 2.66 12.16
C GLU A 84 6.01 2.19 10.88
N GLN A 85 4.99 2.93 10.46
CA GLN A 85 4.35 2.67 9.18
C GLN A 85 5.37 2.82 8.06
N PHE A 86 5.53 1.78 7.26
CA PHE A 86 6.45 1.77 6.14
C PHE A 86 5.71 1.62 4.82
N ALA A 87 6.38 2.04 3.76
CA ALA A 87 6.00 1.77 2.39
C ALA A 87 7.15 1.03 1.72
N SER A 88 6.82 -0.01 0.97
CA SER A 88 7.75 -0.85 0.25
C SER A 88 7.17 -1.20 -1.12
N ILE A 89 8.00 -1.84 -1.94
CA ILE A 89 7.67 -2.15 -3.32
C ILE A 89 7.82 -3.64 -3.54
N VAL A 90 6.86 -4.23 -4.23
CA VAL A 90 6.87 -5.63 -4.64
C VAL A 90 6.72 -5.70 -6.14
N GLN A 91 7.53 -6.53 -6.79
CA GLN A 91 7.35 -6.83 -8.21
C GLN A 91 6.39 -8.02 -8.32
N LEU A 92 5.30 -7.84 -9.04
CA LEU A 92 4.35 -8.92 -9.32
C LEU A 92 4.83 -9.74 -10.53
N PRO A 93 4.57 -11.06 -10.56
CA PRO A 93 4.94 -11.90 -11.69
C PRO A 93 4.20 -11.52 -12.97
N TYR A 94 3.00 -10.94 -12.84
CA TYR A 94 2.17 -10.49 -13.95
C TYR A 94 1.72 -9.06 -13.72
N ARG A 95 1.79 -8.27 -14.79
CA ARG A 95 1.24 -6.93 -14.81
C ARG A 95 -0.27 -6.99 -15.04
N PHE A 96 -1.02 -6.20 -14.28
CA PHE A 96 -2.47 -6.09 -14.40
C PHE A 96 -2.94 -4.68 -14.78
N THR A 97 -2.02 -3.72 -14.85
CA THR A 97 -2.27 -2.33 -15.25
C THR A 97 -1.47 -2.03 -16.51
N ASP A 98 -2.10 -1.33 -17.45
CA ASP A 98 -1.49 -0.94 -18.72
C ASP A 98 -0.57 0.29 -18.57
N GLU A 99 -0.78 1.06 -17.51
CA GLU A 99 0.03 2.22 -17.14
C GLU A 99 1.38 1.77 -16.57
N MET A 100 2.46 2.32 -17.13
CA MET A 100 3.80 2.18 -16.57
C MET A 100 4.05 3.26 -15.52
N ASN A 101 4.73 2.89 -14.45
CA ASN A 101 5.10 3.85 -13.42
C ASN A 101 6.07 4.89 -13.98
N LYS A 102 5.81 6.16 -13.69
CA LYS A 102 6.69 7.26 -14.08
C LYS A 102 7.80 7.39 -13.04
N VAL A 103 9.03 7.06 -13.45
CA VAL A 103 10.21 7.10 -12.59
C VAL A 103 11.08 8.30 -12.96
N LEU A 104 11.41 9.11 -11.95
CA LEU A 104 12.37 10.21 -12.05
C LEU A 104 13.71 9.79 -11.47
N VAL A 105 14.79 10.05 -12.20
CA VAL A 105 16.15 9.73 -11.77
C VAL A 105 16.93 11.00 -11.49
N PHE A 106 17.53 11.07 -10.30
CA PHE A 106 18.43 12.14 -9.88
C PHE A 106 19.89 11.73 -10.08
N THR A 107 20.59 12.42 -10.98
CA THR A 107 22.00 12.21 -11.32
C THR A 107 22.70 13.55 -11.59
N GLU A 108 23.99 13.65 -11.28
CA GLU A 108 24.84 14.78 -11.69
C GLU A 108 25.74 14.43 -12.88
N ASN A 109 26.09 13.15 -13.00
CA ASN A 109 26.92 12.64 -14.08
C ASN A 109 26.10 12.53 -15.37
N LYS A 110 26.67 13.02 -16.47
CA LYS A 110 26.02 13.00 -17.79
C LYS A 110 25.89 11.58 -18.33
N GLU A 111 26.89 10.73 -18.11
CA GLU A 111 26.89 9.34 -18.56
C GLU A 111 25.75 8.54 -17.90
N GLU A 112 25.60 8.67 -16.58
CA GLU A 112 24.50 8.07 -15.83
C GLU A 112 23.13 8.57 -16.28
N ALA A 113 23.06 9.85 -16.67
CA ALA A 113 21.83 10.45 -17.17
C ALA A 113 21.41 9.87 -18.53
N GLU A 114 22.38 9.68 -19.44
CA GLU A 114 22.15 9.04 -20.73
C GLU A 114 21.71 7.59 -20.56
N ILE A 115 22.36 6.84 -19.66
CA ILE A 115 21.96 5.46 -19.32
C ILE A 115 20.52 5.43 -18.78
N ALA A 116 20.17 6.34 -17.87
CA ALA A 116 18.82 6.42 -17.32
C ALA A 116 17.77 6.68 -18.42
N GLN A 117 18.06 7.59 -19.35
CA GLN A 117 17.17 7.95 -20.44
C GLN A 117 16.98 6.79 -21.44
N GLN A 118 18.06 6.09 -21.80
CA GLN A 118 18.01 4.91 -22.67
C GLN A 118 17.18 3.76 -22.06
N ASN A 119 17.22 3.61 -20.74
CA ASN A 119 16.44 2.61 -20.01
C ASN A 119 14.97 3.03 -19.76
N GLY A 120 14.55 4.17 -20.30
CA GLY A 120 13.17 4.63 -20.27
C GLY A 120 12.74 5.28 -18.96
N ALA A 121 13.66 5.98 -18.28
CA ALA A 121 13.29 6.95 -17.24
C ALA A 121 12.36 8.04 -17.84
N ALA A 122 11.31 8.42 -17.10
CA ALA A 122 10.37 9.42 -17.57
C ALA A 122 10.99 10.82 -17.59
N LEU A 123 11.82 11.11 -16.60
CA LEU A 123 12.58 12.35 -16.48
C LEU A 123 13.89 12.06 -15.76
N VAL A 124 14.95 12.72 -16.20
CA VAL A 124 16.27 12.65 -15.60
C VAL A 124 16.75 14.07 -15.36
N GLY A 125 17.32 14.32 -14.18
CA GLY A 125 17.92 15.63 -13.92
C GLY A 125 18.61 15.73 -12.58
N GLY A 126 19.29 16.86 -12.38
CA GLY A 126 20.04 17.14 -11.16
C GLY A 126 19.29 18.05 -10.20
N VAL A 127 19.99 19.06 -9.70
CA VAL A 127 19.48 20.04 -8.73
C VAL A 127 18.38 20.96 -9.28
N GLU A 128 18.29 21.11 -10.60
CA GLU A 128 17.31 21.98 -11.26
C GLU A 128 15.87 21.53 -10.98
N LEU A 129 15.64 20.22 -11.01
CA LEU A 129 14.32 19.61 -10.78
C LEU A 129 13.82 19.78 -9.34
N ILE A 130 14.71 20.09 -8.39
CA ILE A 130 14.33 20.25 -6.98
C ILE A 130 13.31 21.38 -6.81
N LYS A 131 13.51 22.50 -7.53
CA LYS A 131 12.60 23.66 -7.45
C LYS A 131 11.22 23.32 -7.98
N TRP A 132 11.14 22.73 -9.17
CA TRP A 132 9.89 22.33 -9.81
C TRP A 132 9.10 21.28 -8.99
N ILE A 133 9.79 20.39 -8.29
CA ILE A 133 9.14 19.41 -7.39
C ILE A 133 8.63 20.09 -6.10
N LEU A 134 9.34 21.10 -5.59
CA LEU A 134 8.87 21.86 -4.43
C LEU A 134 7.62 22.69 -4.76
N GLU A 135 7.57 23.24 -5.98
CA GLU A 135 6.46 24.02 -6.54
C GLU A 135 5.29 23.15 -7.05
N ASP A 136 5.38 21.82 -6.95
CA ASP A 136 4.40 20.84 -7.42
C ASP A 136 4.14 20.82 -8.94
N GLU A 137 5.01 21.44 -9.75
CA GLU A 137 4.90 21.39 -11.22
C GLU A 137 5.12 19.97 -11.76
N ILE A 138 6.04 19.23 -11.12
CA ILE A 138 6.42 17.88 -11.52
C ILE A 138 6.01 16.88 -10.45
N LYS A 139 5.12 15.97 -10.83
CA LYS A 139 4.68 14.85 -9.99
C LYS A 139 4.96 13.53 -10.67
N MET A 140 5.85 12.75 -10.06
CA MET A 140 6.20 11.41 -10.51
C MET A 140 5.84 10.35 -9.47
N ASP A 141 5.74 9.10 -9.91
CA ASP A 141 5.33 7.99 -9.05
C ASP A 141 6.47 7.59 -8.12
N PHE A 142 7.67 7.42 -8.69
CA PHE A 142 8.89 7.04 -7.97
C PHE A 142 10.05 7.98 -8.27
N TYR A 143 10.90 8.13 -7.26
CA TYR A 143 12.13 8.92 -7.32
C TYR A 143 13.30 8.02 -6.98
N VAL A 144 14.28 7.96 -7.88
CA VAL A 144 15.51 7.19 -7.75
C VAL A 144 16.67 8.18 -7.73
N ALA A 145 17.69 7.93 -6.93
CA ALA A 145 18.85 8.83 -6.84
C ALA A 145 20.16 8.05 -6.76
N VAL A 146 21.19 8.60 -7.40
CA VAL A 146 22.58 8.18 -7.18
C VAL A 146 23.07 8.73 -5.84
N PRO A 147 23.91 8.01 -5.07
CA PRO A 147 24.37 8.46 -3.76
C PRO A 147 25.04 9.85 -3.75
N GLU A 148 25.69 10.24 -4.85
CA GLU A 148 26.45 11.49 -4.97
C GLU A 148 25.57 12.76 -4.84
N ILE A 149 24.35 12.73 -5.40
CA ILE A 149 23.44 13.88 -5.40
C ILE A 149 22.61 13.99 -4.10
N MET A 150 22.64 12.96 -3.24
CA MET A 150 21.81 12.91 -2.03
C MET A 150 21.97 14.08 -1.05
N PRO A 151 23.18 14.62 -0.81
CA PRO A 151 23.34 15.80 0.05
C PRO A 151 22.56 17.01 -0.46
N LYS A 152 22.37 17.14 -1.78
CA LYS A 152 21.65 18.25 -2.40
C LYS A 152 20.13 18.06 -2.38
N LEU A 153 19.65 16.82 -2.24
CA LEU A 153 18.22 16.46 -2.22
C LEU A 153 17.55 16.60 -0.84
N ILE A 154 18.30 16.95 0.22
CA ILE A 154 17.78 17.15 1.59
C ILE A 154 16.52 18.03 1.66
N PRO A 155 16.39 19.14 0.89
CA PRO A 155 15.18 19.98 0.91
C PRO A 155 13.90 19.22 0.54
N LEU A 156 14.00 18.18 -0.32
CA LEU A 156 12.86 17.38 -0.76
C LEU A 156 12.35 16.40 0.30
N LYS A 157 13.11 16.15 1.37
CA LYS A 157 12.76 15.17 2.41
C LYS A 157 11.40 15.44 3.04
N GLY A 158 11.09 16.71 3.30
CA GLY A 158 9.80 17.13 3.86
C GLY A 158 8.63 16.93 2.89
N LYS A 159 8.85 17.19 1.60
CA LYS A 159 7.82 17.11 0.56
C LYS A 159 7.53 15.67 0.16
N LEU A 160 8.56 14.89 -0.16
CA LEU A 160 8.42 13.53 -0.66
C LEU A 160 8.07 12.54 0.46
N ARG A 161 8.46 12.80 1.72
CA ARG A 161 8.21 11.94 2.90
C ARG A 161 8.49 10.45 2.62
N ARG A 162 7.45 9.67 2.30
CA ARG A 162 7.51 8.24 1.99
C ARG A 162 8.01 7.94 0.57
N LYS A 163 8.11 8.91 -0.33
CA LYS A 163 8.69 8.71 -1.67
C LYS A 163 10.15 9.13 -1.78
N TYR A 164 10.73 9.63 -0.68
CA TYR A 164 12.12 10.07 -0.66
C TYR A 164 13.06 8.90 -0.96
N PRO A 165 14.05 9.07 -1.87
CA PRO A 165 15.00 8.01 -2.20
C PRO A 165 15.72 7.49 -0.96
N SER A 166 15.84 6.17 -0.80
CA SER A 166 16.52 5.57 0.36
C SER A 166 17.08 4.20 0.01
N ALA A 167 18.23 3.85 0.61
CA ALA A 167 18.86 2.55 0.42
C ALA A 167 17.96 1.41 0.91
N ARG A 168 17.17 1.64 1.97
CA ARG A 168 16.21 0.66 2.50
C ARG A 168 15.10 0.28 1.52
N ARG A 169 14.79 1.17 0.56
CA ARG A 169 13.77 0.94 -0.48
C ARG A 169 14.36 0.56 -1.83
N ASN A 170 15.67 0.35 -1.91
CA ASN A 170 16.38 0.14 -3.17
C ASN A 170 16.22 1.28 -4.19
N SER A 171 15.82 2.50 -3.74
CA SER A 171 15.74 3.70 -4.60
C SER A 171 17.02 4.54 -4.59
N MET A 172 18.07 4.03 -3.94
CA MET A 172 19.40 4.63 -3.93
C MET A 172 20.43 3.56 -4.26
N GLY A 173 21.23 3.80 -5.28
CA GLY A 173 22.26 2.86 -5.74
C GLY A 173 23.02 3.39 -6.95
N GLN A 174 24.09 2.68 -7.32
CA GLN A 174 24.88 2.98 -8.52
C GLN A 174 24.30 2.28 -9.76
N ASP A 175 23.65 1.13 -9.59
CA ASP A 175 23.03 0.35 -10.67
C ASP A 175 21.67 0.94 -11.10
N ILE A 176 21.69 2.04 -11.86
CA ILE A 176 20.48 2.70 -12.36
C ILE A 176 19.56 1.77 -13.18
N PRO A 177 20.06 0.97 -14.14
CA PRO A 177 19.19 0.14 -14.98
C PRO A 177 18.36 -0.88 -14.19
N LYS A 178 19.00 -1.54 -13.21
CA LYS A 178 18.34 -2.53 -12.35
C LYS A 178 17.25 -1.87 -11.49
N MET A 179 17.56 -0.72 -10.91
CA MET A 179 16.58 0.05 -10.13
C MET A 179 15.41 0.47 -11.02
N LEU A 180 15.67 1.05 -12.20
CA LEU A 180 14.62 1.47 -13.12
C LEU A 180 13.68 0.34 -13.50
N GLN A 181 14.21 -0.84 -13.82
CA GLN A 181 13.39 -2.01 -14.13
C GLN A 181 12.49 -2.40 -12.96
N PHE A 182 13.04 -2.40 -11.74
CA PHE A 182 12.29 -2.70 -10.53
C PHE A 182 11.17 -1.69 -10.25
N PHE A 183 11.44 -0.38 -10.35
CA PHE A 183 10.43 0.66 -10.09
C PHE A 183 9.39 0.80 -11.21
N LYS A 184 9.75 0.47 -12.46
CA LYS A 184 8.83 0.53 -13.60
C LYS A 184 7.72 -0.51 -13.51
N GLU A 185 8.03 -1.69 -12.95
CA GLU A 185 7.10 -2.81 -12.76
C GLU A 185 6.59 -2.96 -11.32
N GLY A 186 7.24 -2.28 -10.38
CA GLY A 186 6.98 -2.41 -8.96
C GLY A 186 5.64 -1.82 -8.54
N LEU A 187 4.97 -2.54 -7.66
CA LEU A 187 3.76 -2.10 -6.98
C LEU A 187 4.12 -1.58 -5.59
N GLU A 188 3.82 -0.31 -5.31
CA GLU A 188 3.96 0.25 -3.96
C GLU A 188 2.82 -0.23 -3.06
N TYR A 189 3.17 -0.76 -1.89
CA TYR A 189 2.24 -1.03 -0.80
C TYR A 189 2.69 -0.28 0.45
N ALA A 190 1.73 0.22 1.22
CA ALA A 190 1.98 0.95 2.45
C ALA A 190 1.07 0.47 3.57
N VAL A 191 1.62 0.42 4.77
CA VAL A 191 0.86 0.13 5.99
C VAL A 191 0.06 1.37 6.37
N GLN A 192 -1.26 1.21 6.49
CA GLN A 192 -2.18 2.26 6.93
C GLN A 192 -2.29 2.31 8.47
N ASP A 193 -3.03 3.28 9.01
CA ASP A 193 -3.12 3.58 10.44
C ASP A 193 -3.67 2.43 11.30
N GLU A 194 -4.35 1.44 10.71
CA GLU A 194 -4.91 0.25 11.37
C GLU A 194 -4.07 -1.02 11.19
N HIS A 195 -2.77 -0.88 10.91
CA HIS A 195 -1.88 -2.00 10.59
C HIS A 195 -2.35 -2.84 9.38
N LEU A 196 -3.08 -2.19 8.49
CA LEU A 196 -3.73 -2.82 7.36
C LEU A 196 -3.04 -2.38 6.07
N ILE A 197 -2.65 -3.36 5.28
CA ILE A 197 -2.21 -3.16 3.90
C ILE A 197 -3.39 -3.48 3.01
N LYS A 198 -3.86 -2.48 2.26
CA LYS A 198 -4.87 -2.65 1.20
C LYS A 198 -4.21 -2.35 -0.12
N THR A 199 -4.09 -3.35 -0.98
CA THR A 199 -3.39 -3.17 -2.27
C THR A 199 -4.11 -3.94 -3.37
N ARG A 200 -4.11 -3.37 -4.58
CA ARG A 200 -4.62 -4.02 -5.78
C ARG A 200 -3.54 -4.94 -6.31
N ILE A 201 -3.87 -6.20 -6.56
CA ILE A 201 -2.90 -7.20 -7.02
C ILE A 201 -3.15 -7.67 -8.45
N ALA A 202 -4.37 -7.55 -8.94
CA ALA A 202 -4.79 -8.17 -10.20
C ALA A 202 -6.13 -7.63 -10.70
N ARG A 203 -6.55 -8.04 -11.90
CA ARG A 203 -7.90 -7.86 -12.43
C ARG A 203 -8.64 -9.21 -12.47
N VAL A 204 -9.94 -9.23 -12.15
CA VAL A 204 -10.75 -10.47 -12.12
C VAL A 204 -10.77 -11.18 -13.47
N SER A 205 -10.73 -10.42 -14.58
CA SER A 205 -10.62 -10.92 -15.95
C SER A 205 -9.36 -11.76 -16.24
N LEU A 206 -8.34 -11.75 -15.39
CA LEU A 206 -7.13 -12.55 -15.59
C LEU A 206 -7.42 -14.06 -15.44
N CYS A 207 -6.58 -14.88 -16.05
CA CYS A 207 -6.65 -16.33 -15.89
C CYS A 207 -6.50 -16.72 -14.42
N THR A 208 -7.25 -17.76 -13.98
CA THR A 208 -7.26 -18.21 -12.58
C THR A 208 -5.86 -18.55 -12.08
N LYS A 209 -5.04 -19.20 -12.91
CA LYS A 209 -3.65 -19.53 -12.59
C LYS A 209 -2.79 -18.30 -12.30
N PHE A 210 -2.96 -17.24 -13.08
CA PHE A 210 -2.21 -16.00 -12.89
C PHE A 210 -2.67 -15.24 -11.64
N LEU A 211 -3.96 -15.27 -11.33
CA LEU A 211 -4.50 -14.71 -10.09
C LEU A 211 -3.92 -15.40 -8.85
N ILE A 212 -3.83 -16.73 -8.88
CA ILE A 212 -3.24 -17.51 -7.78
C ILE A 212 -1.75 -17.16 -7.61
N LEU A 213 -1.00 -17.03 -8.71
CA LEU A 213 0.43 -16.67 -8.65
C LEU A 213 0.68 -15.24 -8.15
N SER A 214 -0.31 -14.36 -8.24
CA SER A 214 -0.22 -12.98 -7.73
C SER A 214 -0.59 -12.84 -6.25
N LEU A 215 -1.12 -13.89 -5.62
CA LEU A 215 -1.54 -13.95 -4.21
C LEU A 215 -0.48 -14.65 -3.35
#